data_AF-A0A972QDC2-F1
#
_entry.id   AF-A0A972QDC2-F1
#
_cell.length_a   1.000
_cell.length_b   1.000
_cell.length_c   1.000
_cell.angle_alpha   90.00
_cell.angle_beta   90.00
_cell.angle_gamma   90.00
#
_symmetry.space_group_name_H-M   'P 1'
#
loop_
_entity.id
_entity.type
_entity.pdbx_description
1 polymer ?
#
loop_
_entity_poly.entity_id
_entity_poly.type
_entity_poly.pdbx_seq_one_letter_code
_entity_poly.pdbx_strand_id
1 'polypeptide(L)' 'MNVKYINPFIEAVMNTMETILRVKPERLAPVLKDSSLTQGDISGIIGFTSKDISGAVALSFPTQTALKV' A
#
# COMPACT_ATOMS: atom_id res chain seq x y z
N MET A 1 13.54 -7.33 -5.64
CA MET A 1 12.16 -7.84 -5.55
C MET A 1 11.56 -7.86 -6.95
N ASN A 2 10.95 -8.96 -7.39
CA ASN A 2 10.37 -9.02 -8.74
C ASN A 2 9.06 -8.20 -8.78
N VAL A 3 8.94 -7.30 -9.75
CA VAL A 3 7.77 -6.42 -9.96
C VAL A 3 6.47 -7.22 -10.04
N LYS A 4 6.54 -8.47 -10.53
CA LYS A 4 5.41 -9.41 -10.60
C LYS A 4 4.73 -9.66 -9.25
N TYR A 5 5.44 -9.55 -8.13
CA TYR A 5 4.86 -9.74 -6.80
C TYR A 5 4.23 -8.48 -6.22
N ILE A 6 4.65 -7.28 -6.67
CA ILE A 6 4.17 -6.00 -6.11
C ILE A 6 2.93 -5.51 -6.86
N ASN A 7 2.90 -5.66 -8.19
CA ASN A 7 1.84 -5.13 -9.04
C ASN A 7 0.42 -5.54 -8.58
N PRO A 8 0.15 -6.80 -8.19
CA PRO A 8 -1.18 -7.19 -7.73
C PRO A 8 -1.64 -6.40 -6.50
N PHE A 9 -0.74 -6.07 -5.58
CA PHE A 9 -1.08 -5.28 -4.40
C PHE A 9 -1.38 -3.83 -4.76
N ILE A 10 -0.60 -3.24 -5.68
CA ILE A 10 -0.86 -1.87 -6.13
C ILE A 10 -2.21 -1.80 -6.85
N GLU A 11 -2.47 -2.72 -7.77
CA GLU A 11 -3.75 -2.79 -8.49
C GLU A 11 -4.94 -2.99 -7.55
N ALA A 12 -4.81 -3.89 -6.56
CA ALA A 12 -5.83 -4.10 -5.55
C ALA A 12 -6.14 -2.82 -4.76
N VAL A 13 -5.11 -2.10 -4.30
CA VAL A 13 -5.28 -0.83 -3.56
C VAL A 13 -5.94 0.23 -4.43
N MET A 14 -5.50 0.39 -5.68
CA MET A 14 -6.10 1.35 -6.62
C MET A 14 -7.58 1.04 -6.87
N ASN A 15 -7.91 -0.23 -7.12
CA ASN A 15 -9.28 -0.66 -7.33
C ASN A 15 -10.14 -0.45 -6.08
N THR A 16 -9.62 -0.76 -4.88
CA THR A 16 -10.35 -0.52 -3.62
C THR A 16 -10.61 0.97 -3.40
N MET A 17 -9.63 1.83 -3.64
CA MET A 17 -9.79 3.28 -3.52
C MET A 17 -10.84 3.82 -4.49
N GLU A 18 -10.86 3.33 -5.73
CA GLU A 18 -11.81 3.78 -6.75
C GLU A 18 -13.22 3.23 -6.51
N THR A 19 -13.35 1.96 -6.15
CA THR A 19 -14.66 1.28 -6.06
C THR A 19 -15.35 1.45 -4.70
N ILE A 20 -14.60 1.34 -3.60
CA ILE A 20 -15.15 1.41 -2.24
C ILE A 20 -15.16 2.85 -1.75
N LEU A 21 -14.05 3.56 -1.92
CA LEU A 21 -13.88 4.91 -1.39
C LEU A 21 -14.29 6.00 -2.38
N ARG A 22 -14.51 5.65 -3.65
CA ARG A 22 -14.82 6.61 -4.74
C ARG A 22 -13.80 7.72 -4.86
N VAL A 23 -12.55 7.43 -4.52
CA VAL A 23 -11.40 8.32 -4.65
C VAL A 23 -10.52 7.79 -5.77
N LYS A 24 -10.06 8.68 -6.65
CA LYS A 24 -9.10 8.33 -7.70
C LYS A 24 -7.69 8.78 -7.28
N PRO A 25 -6.91 7.91 -6.60
CA PRO A 25 -5.54 8.25 -6.22
C PRO A 25 -4.64 8.37 -7.45
N GLU A 26 -3.61 9.20 -7.35
CA GLU A 26 -2.54 9.28 -8.34
C GLU A 26 -1.42 8.30 -7.99
N ARG A 27 -1.06 7.41 -8.91
CA ARG A 27 0.01 6.43 -8.72
C ARG A 27 1.35 7.01 -9.17
N LEU A 28 2.30 7.09 -8.23
CA LEU A 28 3.69 7.40 -8.52
C LEU A 28 4.51 6.15 -8.87
N ALA A 29 5.72 6.36 -9.40
CA ALA A 29 6.66 5.29 -9.71
C ALA A 29 7.07 4.55 -8.42
N PRO A 30 7.05 3.20 -8.40
CA PRO A 30 7.53 2.43 -7.26
C PRO A 30 9.00 2.69 -6.98
N VAL A 31 9.35 2.88 -5.70
CA VAL A 31 10.72 3.10 -5.24
C VAL A 31 11.11 2.03 -4.22
N LEU A 32 12.41 1.69 -4.20
CA LEU A 32 12.97 0.92 -3.08
C LEU A 32 13.09 1.86 -1.89
N LYS A 33 12.45 1.50 -0.78
CA LYS A 33 12.52 2.26 0.47
C LYS A 33 13.96 2.23 0.98
N ASP A 34 14.57 3.40 1.10
CA ASP A 34 15.97 3.63 1.50
C ASP A 34 16.11 4.10 2.95
N SER A 35 15.03 4.59 3.56
CA SER A 35 14.99 5.06 4.95
C SER A 35 14.13 4.15 5.84
N SER A 36 14.43 4.14 7.14
CA SER A 36 13.60 3.44 8.14
C SER A 36 12.36 4.23 8.54
N LEU A 37 12.26 5.50 8.13
CA LEU A 37 11.14 6.37 8.44
C LEU A 37 9.91 5.95 7.65
N THR A 38 8.78 5.83 8.34
CA THR A 38 7.47 5.63 7.72
C THR A 38 6.80 6.98 7.56
N GLN A 39 6.33 7.28 6.36
CA GLN A 39 5.61 8.52 6.08
C GLN A 39 4.12 8.25 6.29
N GLY A 40 3.56 8.75 7.39
CA GLY A 40 2.16 8.61 7.75
C GLY A 40 1.95 8.53 9.27
N ASP A 41 0.81 9.04 9.73
CA ASP A 41 0.45 9.05 11.15
C ASP A 41 -0.25 7.75 11.56
N ILE A 42 -1.00 7.15 10.63
CA ILE A 42 -1.79 5.94 10.84
C ILE A 42 -1.38 4.92 9.78
N SER A 43 -1.07 3.69 10.21
CA SER A 43 -0.65 2.61 9.31
C SER A 43 -1.45 1.34 9.54
N GLY A 44 -1.98 0.77 8.45
CA GLY A 44 -2.54 -0.58 8.41
C GLY A 44 -1.50 -1.55 7.86
N ILE A 45 -1.27 -2.67 8.55
CA ILE A 45 -0.28 -3.67 8.16
C ILE A 45 -0.96 -5.02 7.98
N ILE A 46 -0.74 -5.65 6.83
CA ILE A 46 -1.22 -7.00 6.54
C ILE A 46 -0.02 -7.87 6.22
N GLY A 47 0.22 -8.86 7.08
CA GLY A 47 1.18 -9.93 6.81
C GLY A 47 0.58 -10.98 5.89
N PHE A 48 1.40 -11.58 5.03
CA PHE A 48 1.00 -12.68 4.18
C PHE A 48 2.12 -13.73 4.09
N THR A 49 1.71 -14.97 3.89
CA THR A 49 2.62 -16.10 3.70
C THR A 49 2.07 -17.02 2.61
N SER A 50 2.98 -17.54 1.81
CA SER A 50 2.78 -18.57 0.80
C SER A 50 3.89 -19.60 0.94
N LYS A 51 3.86 -20.66 0.12
CA LYS A 51 4.83 -21.77 0.18
C LYS A 51 6.28 -21.28 0.06
N ASP A 52 6.52 -20.28 -0.79
CA ASP A 52 7.86 -19.80 -1.14
C ASP A 52 8.09 -18.32 -0.78
N ILE A 53 7.10 -17.62 -0.23
CA ILE A 53 7.14 -16.16 -0.01
C ILE A 53 6.47 -15.80 1.30
N SER A 54 7.16 -15.04 2.16
CA SER A 54 6.58 -14.35 3.30
C SER A 54 6.87 -12.87 3.19
N GLY A 55 5.93 -12.04 3.65
CA GLY A 55 6.07 -10.60 3.57
C GLY A 55 4.94 -9.87 4.28
N ALA A 56 4.99 -8.55 4.21
CA ALA A 56 3.92 -7.69 4.69
C ALA A 56 3.71 -6.52 3.73
N VAL A 57 2.48 -6.07 3.66
CA VAL A 57 2.11 -4.80 3.02
C VAL A 57 1.71 -3.83 4.12
N ALA A 58 2.27 -2.63 4.08
CA ALA A 58 1.89 -1.54 4.96
C ALA A 58 1.29 -0.41 4.12
N LEU A 59 0.10 0.05 4.50
CA LEU A 59 -0.55 1.25 3.97
C LEU A 59 -0.50 2.33 5.05
N SER A 60 0.15 3.44 4.74
CA SER A 60 0.37 4.54 5.70
C SER A 60 -0.29 5.81 5.18
N PHE A 61 -1.06 6.47 6.05
CA PHE A 61 -1.82 7.68 5.72
C PHE A 61 -1.55 8.77 6.75
N PRO A 62 -1.50 10.05 6.35
CA PRO A 62 -1.65 11.18 7.26
C PRO A 62 -3.01 11.13 7.95
N THR A 63 -3.10 11.67 9.16
CA THR A 63 -4.33 11.69 9.97
C THR A 63 -5.51 12.26 9.18
N GLN A 64 -5.29 13.36 8.45
CA GLN A 64 -6.33 14.00 7.66
C GLN A 64 -6.89 13.10 6.54
N THR A 65 -6.05 12.25 5.95
CA THR A 65 -6.48 11.30 4.93
C THR A 65 -7.19 10.12 5.58
N ALA A 66 -6.62 9.55 6.64
CA ALA A 66 -7.21 8.41 7.35
C ALA A 66 -8.61 8.70 7.93
N LEU A 67 -8.89 9.93 8.34
CA LEU A 67 -10.22 10.33 8.84
C LEU A 67 -11.27 10.55 7.75
N LYS A 68 -10.86 10.66 6.49
CA LYS A 68 -11.74 10.88 5.32
C LYS A 68 -11.98 9.61 4.51
N VAL A 69 -11.16 8.60 4.74
CA VAL A 69 -11.21 7.28 4.11
C VAL A 69 -12.14 6.37 4.92
#